data_AF-A0A091K7S5-F1
#
_entry.id   AF-A0A091K7S5-F1
#
_cell.length_a   1.000
_cell.length_b   1.000
_cell.length_c   1.000
_cell.angle_alpha   90.00
_cell.angle_beta   90.00
_cell.angle_gamma   90.00
#
_symmetry.space_group_name_H-M   'P 1'
#
loop_
_entity.id
_entity.type
_entity.pdbx_description
1 polymer ?
#
loop_
_entity_poly.entity_id
_entity_poly.type
_entity_poly.pdbx_seq_one_letter_code
_entity_poly.pdbx_strand_id
1 'polypeptide(L)'
;MRLHRLFMDHTRFLLIFNYTEDLQGLLLCITNLTLLPLLTVDRAPVNKTFGDVLQDVRQQYQAGEVVEVTFVGANPRNSAENVTEHNFLTVERSASTSDSWHVVQNDASWDTRFYWIKGLLGQSKVTVEWHIPHGTESGIYRIRYFGHYRKRLSLNHTISVPFEGTSSAFEITT
;
A
#
# COMPACT_ATOMS: atom_id res chain seq x y z
N MET A 1 -31.38 23.20 3.19
CA MET A 1 -31.81 23.50 4.58
C MET A 1 -33.21 22.95 4.79
N ARG A 2 -33.34 21.70 5.27
CA ARG A 2 -34.60 21.20 5.85
C ARG A 2 -34.28 19.99 6.71
N LEU A 3 -34.50 20.17 8.00
CA LEU A 3 -34.28 19.23 9.08
C LEU A 3 -35.65 18.63 9.48
N HIS A 4 -35.63 17.38 9.95
CA HIS A 4 -36.64 16.64 10.72
C HIS A 4 -37.95 16.19 10.06
N ARG A 5 -38.24 14.88 10.12
CA ARG A 5 -38.86 14.19 11.28
C ARG A 5 -38.83 12.67 11.07
N LEU A 6 -38.28 11.93 12.04
CA LEU A 6 -38.58 10.50 12.20
C LEU A 6 -39.74 10.40 13.20
N PHE A 7 -40.86 9.82 12.76
CA PHE A 7 -41.94 9.37 13.65
C PHE A 7 -41.58 7.94 14.11
N MET A 8 -41.53 7.75 15.43
CA MET A 8 -41.46 6.44 16.09
C MET A 8 -42.87 5.89 16.22
N ASP A 9 -43.04 4.62 15.89
CA ASP A 9 -44.25 3.85 16.20
C ASP A 9 -44.07 3.02 17.48
N HIS A 10 -45.18 2.77 18.15
CA HIS A 10 -45.30 2.41 19.56
C HIS A 10 -44.69 1.05 19.96
N THR A 11 -43.87 1.03 21.00
CA THR A 11 -43.89 0.00 22.07
C THR A 11 -43.30 0.58 23.35
N ARG A 12 -44.11 0.58 24.43
CA ARG A 12 -43.72 1.05 25.77
C ARG A 12 -42.78 0.03 26.42
N PHE A 13 -41.58 0.44 26.80
CA PHE A 13 -40.88 -0.14 27.95
C PHE A 13 -40.47 0.98 28.91
N LEU A 14 -40.78 0.73 30.18
CA LEU A 14 -40.66 1.61 31.32
C LEU A 14 -39.17 1.95 31.58
N LEU A 15 -38.78 3.21 31.44
CA LEU A 15 -37.51 3.70 31.99
C LEU A 15 -37.72 3.99 33.48
N ILE A 16 -37.12 3.17 34.35
CA ILE A 16 -36.84 3.57 35.73
C ILE A 16 -35.39 4.05 35.76
N PHE A 17 -35.20 5.37 35.84
CA PHE A 17 -33.93 5.95 36.25
C PHE A 17 -33.92 6.03 37.78
N ASN A 18 -32.93 5.41 38.41
CA ASN A 18 -32.51 5.75 39.77
C ASN A 18 -30.98 5.97 39.77
N TYR A 19 -30.61 7.18 40.19
CA TYR A 19 -29.30 7.67 40.63
C TYR A 19 -28.76 6.73 41.76
N THR A 20 -27.48 6.46 42.03
CA THR A 20 -26.30 7.33 42.18
C THR A 20 -25.05 6.50 42.56
N GLU A 21 -23.87 7.12 42.44
CA GLU A 21 -22.57 6.87 43.10
C GLU A 21 -21.64 5.75 42.55
N ASP A 22 -20.61 6.24 41.86
CA ASP A 22 -19.18 6.01 42.09
C ASP A 22 -18.61 4.58 42.01
N LEU A 23 -17.95 4.31 40.88
CA LEU A 23 -16.77 3.44 40.81
C LEU A 23 -15.93 3.89 39.61
N GLN A 24 -14.87 4.63 39.93
CA GLN A 24 -13.72 4.86 39.05
C GLN A 24 -13.24 3.53 38.45
N GLY A 25 -13.33 3.37 37.14
CA GLY A 25 -12.66 2.27 36.44
C GLY A 25 -13.36 1.85 35.16
N LEU A 26 -12.66 2.03 34.04
CA LEU A 26 -12.99 1.54 32.71
C LEU A 26 -14.03 2.35 31.92
N LEU A 27 -13.63 3.55 31.50
CA LEU A 27 -14.23 4.16 30.31
C LEU A 27 -13.80 3.36 29.07
N LEU A 28 -14.51 2.28 28.76
CA LEU A 28 -14.49 1.70 27.42
C LEU A 28 -15.22 2.68 26.49
N CYS A 29 -14.50 3.68 26.01
CA CYS A 29 -14.96 4.55 24.94
C CYS A 29 -14.90 3.74 23.64
N ILE A 30 -15.95 2.96 23.34
CA ILE A 30 -16.05 2.24 22.06
C ILE A 30 -16.39 3.28 21.00
N THR A 31 -15.38 3.96 20.46
CA THR A 31 -15.58 4.97 19.42
C THR A 31 -15.65 4.39 18.01
N ASN A 32 -15.19 3.14 17.77
CA ASN A 32 -15.32 2.48 16.47
C ASN A 32 -15.25 0.95 16.56
N LEU A 33 -16.17 0.27 15.87
CA LEU A 33 -16.09 -1.15 15.55
C LEU A 33 -15.64 -1.27 14.09
N THR A 34 -14.48 -1.88 13.83
CA THR A 34 -13.99 -2.12 12.47
C THR A 34 -14.08 -3.61 12.14
N LEU A 35 -14.66 -3.95 10.99
CA LEU A 35 -14.79 -5.33 10.50
C LEU A 35 -13.64 -5.71 9.56
N LEU A 36 -12.54 -4.96 9.58
CA LEU A 36 -11.36 -5.29 8.78
C LEU A 36 -10.59 -6.43 9.46
N PRO A 37 -10.15 -7.46 8.71
CA PRO A 37 -9.34 -8.52 9.28
C PRO A 37 -8.04 -7.95 9.82
N LEU A 38 -7.65 -8.42 11.00
CA LEU A 38 -6.42 -8.01 11.66
C LEU A 38 -5.22 -8.19 10.72
N LEU A 39 -4.29 -7.24 10.75
CA LEU A 39 -3.03 -7.39 10.04
C LEU A 39 -2.28 -8.62 10.59
N THR A 40 -1.73 -9.43 9.70
CA THR A 40 -0.87 -10.56 10.08
C THR A 40 0.58 -10.19 9.85
N VAL A 41 1.50 -10.99 10.42
CA VAL A 41 2.93 -10.86 10.13
C VAL A 41 3.17 -11.22 8.67
N ASP A 42 3.89 -10.37 7.94
CA ASP A 42 4.30 -10.66 6.57
C ASP A 42 5.55 -11.55 6.55
N ARG A 43 5.70 -12.34 5.48
CA ARG A 43 6.88 -13.19 5.26
C ARG A 43 7.36 -13.06 3.82
N ALA A 44 8.67 -12.98 3.63
CA ALA A 44 9.26 -13.18 2.31
C ALA A 44 9.41 -14.68 2.01
N PRO A 45 9.46 -15.08 0.72
CA PRO A 45 9.82 -16.44 0.33
C PRO A 45 11.22 -16.84 0.82
N VAL A 46 11.49 -18.14 0.87
CA VAL A 46 12.83 -18.65 1.24
C VAL A 46 13.86 -18.11 0.26
N ASN A 47 15.01 -17.65 0.78
CA ASN A 47 16.11 -17.03 0.03
C ASN A 47 15.74 -15.75 -0.73
N LYS A 48 14.66 -15.07 -0.33
CA LYS A 48 14.31 -13.73 -0.82
C LYS A 48 14.01 -12.78 0.32
N THR A 49 14.11 -11.50 0.01
CA THR A 49 13.73 -10.40 0.90
C THR A 49 12.58 -9.59 0.32
N PHE A 50 11.94 -8.76 1.16
CA PHE A 50 10.90 -7.85 0.68
C PHE A 50 11.52 -6.84 -0.31
N GLY A 51 10.84 -6.60 -1.43
CA GLY A 51 11.36 -5.76 -2.51
C GLY A 51 12.17 -6.51 -3.56
N ASP A 52 12.53 -7.78 -3.35
CA ASP A 52 13.20 -8.58 -4.39
C ASP A 52 12.30 -8.76 -5.62
N VAL A 53 12.91 -8.69 -6.80
CA VAL A 53 12.22 -8.95 -8.07
C VAL A 53 11.91 -10.45 -8.21
N LEU A 54 10.67 -10.75 -8.62
CA LEU A 54 10.15 -12.07 -8.94
C LEU A 54 9.99 -12.27 -10.45
N GLN A 55 9.55 -11.23 -11.14
CA GLN A 55 9.48 -11.13 -12.60
C GLN A 55 9.96 -9.74 -12.97
N ASP A 56 11.06 -9.68 -13.71
CA ASP A 56 11.69 -8.41 -14.08
C ASP A 56 11.12 -7.87 -15.40
N VAL A 57 11.45 -6.61 -15.68
CA VAL A 57 11.11 -5.92 -16.92
C VAL A 57 11.89 -6.50 -18.12
N ARG A 58 11.41 -6.23 -19.34
CA ARG A 58 12.20 -6.39 -20.57
C ARG A 58 13.30 -5.33 -20.61
N GLN A 59 14.33 -5.57 -21.41
CA GLN A 59 15.42 -4.59 -21.59
C GLN A 59 14.98 -3.36 -22.40
N GLN A 60 13.96 -3.48 -23.25
CA GLN A 60 13.51 -2.40 -24.13
C GLN A 60 12.00 -2.45 -24.35
N TYR A 61 11.40 -1.26 -24.47
CA TYR A 61 10.00 -1.02 -24.76
C TYR A 61 9.83 0.11 -25.79
N GLN A 62 8.67 0.15 -26.43
CA GLN A 62 8.20 1.26 -27.27
C GLN A 62 7.12 2.08 -26.57
N ALA A 63 7.03 3.36 -26.92
CA ALA A 63 5.95 4.21 -26.45
C ALA A 63 4.56 3.64 -26.83
N GLY A 64 3.65 3.55 -25.86
CA GLY A 64 2.35 2.88 -26.00
C GLY A 64 2.32 1.44 -25.46
N GLU A 65 3.46 0.82 -25.19
CA GLU A 65 3.52 -0.49 -24.53
C GLU A 65 3.31 -0.41 -23.00
N VAL A 66 3.18 -1.56 -22.37
CA VAL A 66 3.06 -1.70 -20.91
C VAL A 66 4.32 -2.36 -20.36
N VAL A 67 4.96 -1.68 -19.40
CA VAL A 67 6.03 -2.24 -18.56
C VAL A 67 5.37 -2.92 -17.37
N GLU A 68 5.77 -4.16 -17.08
CA GLU A 68 5.29 -4.92 -15.93
C GLU A 68 6.48 -5.44 -15.13
N VAL A 69 6.46 -5.25 -13.81
CA VAL A 69 7.44 -5.82 -12.88
C VAL A 69 6.72 -6.36 -11.65
N THR A 70 7.15 -7.52 -11.17
CA THR A 70 6.58 -8.14 -9.95
C THR A 70 7.64 -8.30 -8.88
N PHE A 71 7.33 -7.85 -7.66
CA PHE A 71 8.18 -7.90 -6.49
C PHE A 71 7.62 -8.81 -5.39
N VAL A 72 8.49 -9.23 -4.48
CA VAL A 72 8.10 -9.74 -3.16
C VAL A 72 7.45 -8.60 -2.38
N GLY A 73 6.16 -8.74 -2.07
CA GLY A 73 5.33 -7.71 -1.47
C GLY A 73 5.06 -7.91 0.02
N ALA A 74 4.46 -6.89 0.64
CA ALA A 74 3.86 -6.94 1.97
C ALA A 74 2.47 -6.31 1.92
N ASN A 75 1.64 -6.49 2.95
CA ASN A 75 0.30 -5.90 2.99
C ASN A 75 0.36 -4.35 2.91
N PRO A 76 -0.25 -3.70 1.90
CA PRO A 76 -0.15 -2.24 1.72
C PRO A 76 -0.69 -1.43 2.90
N ARG A 77 -1.60 -2.02 3.69
CA ARG A 77 -2.15 -1.39 4.91
C ARG A 77 -1.07 -1.07 5.94
N ASN A 78 0.05 -1.80 5.95
CA ASN A 78 1.16 -1.51 6.85
C ASN A 78 1.81 -0.13 6.59
N SER A 79 1.79 0.36 5.34
CA SER A 79 2.32 1.68 5.00
C SER A 79 1.35 2.80 5.38
N ALA A 80 0.03 2.54 5.35
CA ALA A 80 -0.99 3.52 5.71
C ALA A 80 -1.01 3.88 7.20
N GLU A 81 -0.50 3.00 8.07
CA GLU A 81 -0.47 3.25 9.52
C GLU A 81 0.59 4.29 9.94
N ASN A 82 1.59 4.56 9.10
CA ASN A 82 2.80 5.29 9.52
C ASN A 82 3.02 6.64 8.81
N VAL A 83 2.44 6.87 7.63
CA VAL A 83 2.78 8.04 6.80
C VAL A 83 1.56 8.52 6.00
N THR A 84 1.29 9.83 6.02
CA THR A 84 0.18 10.47 5.28
C THR A 84 0.51 10.77 3.81
N GLU A 85 1.79 10.83 3.44
CA GLU A 85 2.27 11.10 2.08
C GLU A 85 3.33 10.05 1.69
N HIS A 86 2.89 8.90 1.18
CA HIS A 86 3.76 7.80 0.76
C HIS A 86 3.36 7.35 -0.64
N ASN A 87 4.33 7.28 -1.56
CA ASN A 87 4.13 6.62 -2.85
C ASN A 87 4.47 5.13 -2.69
N PHE A 88 3.61 4.24 -3.18
CA PHE A 88 3.92 2.81 -3.27
C PHE A 88 4.86 2.48 -4.43
N LEU A 89 4.90 3.31 -5.48
CA LEU A 89 5.76 3.11 -6.63
C LEU A 89 6.26 4.43 -7.21
N THR A 90 7.40 4.37 -7.88
CA THR A 90 7.84 5.43 -8.79
C THR A 90 8.34 4.82 -10.10
N VAL A 91 8.08 5.52 -11.20
CA VAL A 91 8.84 5.35 -12.45
C VAL A 91 9.89 6.44 -12.45
N GLU A 92 11.14 6.06 -12.62
CA GLU A 92 12.27 6.98 -12.61
C GLU A 92 13.01 6.91 -13.94
N ARG A 93 13.50 8.06 -14.40
CA ARG A 93 14.34 8.18 -15.59
C ARG A 93 15.76 8.56 -15.19
N SER A 94 16.75 7.98 -15.86
CA SER A 94 18.15 8.35 -15.66
C SER A 94 18.41 9.74 -16.24
N ALA A 95 19.17 10.57 -15.53
CA ALA A 95 19.70 11.80 -16.08
C ALA A 95 20.80 11.49 -17.11
N SER A 96 20.84 12.22 -18.22
CA SER A 96 21.81 11.97 -19.30
C SER A 96 23.26 12.30 -18.91
N THR A 97 23.45 13.11 -17.86
CA THR A 97 24.74 13.71 -17.49
C THR A 97 25.29 13.25 -16.14
N SER A 98 24.55 12.41 -15.41
CA SER A 98 24.91 11.97 -14.06
C SER A 98 24.27 10.61 -13.73
N ASP A 99 24.82 9.89 -12.76
CA ASP A 99 24.25 8.64 -12.25
C ASP A 99 23.05 8.89 -11.30
N SER A 100 22.21 9.86 -11.66
CA SER A 100 21.07 10.32 -10.87
C SER A 100 19.75 9.98 -11.56
N TRP A 101 18.76 9.62 -10.77
CA TRP A 101 17.43 9.24 -11.24
C TRP A 101 16.41 10.30 -10.83
N HIS A 102 15.48 10.63 -11.72
CA HIS A 102 14.38 11.56 -11.43
C HIS A 102 13.03 10.87 -11.62
N VAL A 103 12.13 11.10 -10.66
CA VAL A 103 10.77 10.54 -10.71
C VAL A 103 9.98 11.23 -11.82
N VAL A 104 9.45 10.43 -12.74
CA VAL A 104 8.58 10.90 -13.83
C VAL A 104 7.12 10.48 -13.64
N GLN A 105 6.87 9.40 -12.90
CA GLN A 105 5.52 8.97 -12.52
C GLN A 105 5.53 8.40 -11.10
N ASN A 106 4.38 8.45 -10.42
CA ASN A 106 4.16 7.81 -9.12
C ASN A 106 2.85 7.00 -9.13
N ASP A 107 2.38 6.55 -7.97
CA ASP A 107 1.13 5.78 -7.81
C ASP A 107 -0.15 6.61 -7.99
N ALA A 108 -0.04 7.94 -8.03
CA ALA A 108 -1.15 8.84 -8.34
C ALA A 108 -1.27 9.14 -9.86
N SER A 109 -0.27 8.77 -10.66
CA SER A 109 -0.29 8.93 -12.11
C SER A 109 -1.34 8.01 -12.76
N TRP A 110 -2.10 8.53 -13.73
CA TRP A 110 -3.10 7.76 -14.49
C TRP A 110 -2.53 6.56 -15.24
N ASP A 111 -1.24 6.62 -15.57
CA ASP A 111 -0.55 5.63 -16.38
C ASP A 111 0.03 4.47 -15.56
N THR A 112 0.00 4.54 -14.23
CA THR A 112 0.57 3.50 -13.36
C THR A 112 -0.53 2.68 -12.69
N ARG A 113 -0.27 1.40 -12.45
CA ARG A 113 -1.14 0.51 -11.68
C ARG A 113 -0.35 -0.25 -10.64
N PHE A 114 -0.97 -0.45 -9.48
CA PHE A 114 -0.40 -1.18 -8.36
C PHE A 114 -1.35 -2.33 -7.97
N TYR A 115 -0.89 -3.56 -8.14
CA TYR A 115 -1.67 -4.76 -7.82
C TYR A 115 -1.02 -5.51 -6.67
N TRP A 116 -1.69 -5.58 -5.53
CA TRP A 116 -1.27 -6.42 -4.42
C TRP A 116 -2.07 -7.73 -4.40
N ILE A 117 -1.35 -8.86 -4.38
CA ILE A 117 -1.95 -10.18 -4.32
C ILE A 117 -1.46 -10.90 -3.07
N LYS A 118 -2.41 -11.23 -2.18
CA LYS A 118 -2.15 -12.03 -0.98
C LYS A 118 -1.80 -13.47 -1.38
N GLY A 119 -0.68 -13.97 -0.88
CA GLY A 119 -0.29 -15.37 -0.95
C GLY A 119 -0.62 -16.15 0.32
N LEU A 120 -0.02 -17.33 0.44
CA LEU A 120 -0.14 -18.18 1.61
C LEU A 120 0.92 -17.82 2.66
N LEU A 121 0.68 -18.22 3.91
CA LEU A 121 1.65 -18.12 5.02
C LEU A 121 2.24 -16.72 5.25
N GLY A 122 1.46 -15.67 4.97
CA GLY A 122 1.90 -14.27 5.13
C GLY A 122 2.76 -13.75 4.00
N GLN A 123 2.95 -14.52 2.92
CA GLN A 123 3.61 -14.03 1.72
C GLN A 123 2.64 -13.22 0.86
N SER A 124 3.17 -12.30 0.06
CA SER A 124 2.40 -11.60 -0.95
C SER A 124 3.30 -11.14 -2.10
N LYS A 125 2.68 -10.77 -3.21
CA LYS A 125 3.36 -10.21 -4.38
C LYS A 125 2.75 -8.87 -4.71
N VAL A 126 3.56 -7.98 -5.27
CA VAL A 126 3.12 -6.72 -5.83
C VAL A 126 3.54 -6.67 -7.28
N THR A 127 2.58 -6.44 -8.17
CA THR A 127 2.84 -6.17 -9.58
C THR A 127 2.60 -4.69 -9.83
N VAL A 128 3.61 -4.04 -10.41
CA VAL A 128 3.51 -2.65 -10.87
C VAL A 128 3.47 -2.67 -12.38
N GLU A 129 2.48 -1.98 -12.93
CA GLU A 129 2.40 -1.71 -14.36
C GLU A 129 2.60 -0.22 -14.63
N TRP A 130 3.33 0.08 -15.70
CA TRP A 130 3.38 1.42 -16.28
C TRP A 130 3.00 1.34 -17.76
N HIS A 131 1.88 1.96 -18.10
CA HIS A 131 1.43 2.12 -19.47
C HIS A 131 2.14 3.33 -20.06
N ILE A 132 3.13 3.11 -20.93
CA ILE A 132 3.98 4.17 -21.45
C ILE A 132 3.14 5.09 -22.36
N PRO A 133 2.96 6.38 -22.02
CA PRO A 133 2.29 7.30 -22.93
C PRO A 133 3.01 7.42 -24.28
N HIS A 134 2.27 7.61 -25.37
CA HIS A 134 2.86 7.74 -26.72
C HIS A 134 3.88 8.90 -26.88
N GLY A 135 3.87 9.88 -25.97
CA GLY A 135 4.81 11.01 -25.96
C GLY A 135 5.99 10.86 -25.00
N THR A 136 6.21 9.67 -24.42
CA THR A 136 7.34 9.45 -23.51
C THR A 136 8.66 9.58 -24.24
N GLU A 137 9.55 10.40 -23.69
CA GLU A 137 10.88 10.61 -24.25
C GLU A 137 11.71 9.31 -24.20
N SER A 138 12.47 9.04 -25.26
CA SER A 138 13.44 7.95 -25.24
C SER A 138 14.46 8.13 -24.12
N GLY A 139 14.93 6.99 -23.58
CA GLY A 139 15.93 6.99 -22.52
C GLY A 139 15.84 5.75 -21.63
N ILE A 140 16.62 5.78 -20.55
CA ILE A 140 16.70 4.69 -19.60
C ILE A 140 15.81 4.99 -18.41
N TYR A 141 14.97 4.01 -18.07
CA TYR A 141 13.99 4.07 -17.00
C TYR A 141 14.17 2.89 -16.04
N ARG A 142 13.61 3.02 -14.83
CA ARG A 142 13.45 1.93 -13.87
C ARG A 142 12.17 2.13 -13.07
N ILE A 143 11.65 1.05 -12.49
CA ILE A 143 10.51 1.10 -11.57
C ILE A 143 11.02 0.79 -10.17
N ARG A 144 10.60 1.59 -9.19
CA ARG A 144 10.81 1.32 -7.78
C ARG A 144 9.51 1.05 -7.07
N TYR A 145 9.58 0.17 -6.08
CA TYR A 145 8.48 -0.22 -5.22
C TYR A 145 8.87 0.09 -3.76
N PHE A 146 7.98 0.74 -3.04
CA PHE A 146 8.16 1.10 -1.63
C PHE A 146 7.06 0.48 -0.79
N GLY A 147 7.42 0.01 0.40
CA GLY A 147 6.43 -0.57 1.29
C GLY A 147 6.94 -0.75 2.71
N HIS A 148 6.03 -1.23 3.57
CA HIS A 148 6.34 -1.63 4.93
C HIS A 148 5.88 -3.06 5.15
N TYR A 149 6.74 -3.88 5.76
CA TYR A 149 6.35 -5.21 6.19
C TYR A 149 6.17 -5.25 7.70
N ARG A 150 5.18 -6.03 8.16
CA ARG A 150 4.90 -6.18 9.58
C ARG A 150 5.73 -7.32 10.15
N LYS A 151 6.60 -7.00 11.11
CA LYS A 151 7.47 -7.95 11.82
C LYS A 151 7.03 -8.10 13.26
N ARG A 152 6.97 -9.33 13.76
CA ARG A 152 6.70 -9.62 15.17
C ARG A 152 8.02 -9.73 15.95
N LEU A 153 8.16 -8.91 16.99
CA LEU A 153 9.34 -8.91 17.89
C LEU A 153 9.09 -9.73 19.16
N SER A 154 7.88 -9.72 19.70
CA SER A 154 7.50 -10.51 20.88
C SER A 154 6.03 -10.95 20.79
N LEU A 155 5.46 -11.52 21.87
CA LEU A 155 4.07 -12.00 21.87
C LEU A 155 3.07 -10.89 21.52
N ASN A 156 3.29 -9.68 22.06
CA ASN A 156 2.36 -8.54 21.98
C ASN A 156 2.97 -7.32 21.26
N HIS A 157 4.15 -7.47 20.65
CA HIS A 157 4.85 -6.36 20.00
C HIS A 157 5.15 -6.68 18.53
N THR A 158 4.58 -5.85 17.66
CA THR A 158 4.85 -5.85 16.22
C THR A 158 5.32 -4.47 15.79
N ILE A 159 6.24 -4.43 14.83
CA ILE A 159 6.70 -3.19 14.21
C ILE A 159 6.46 -3.25 12.70
N SER A 160 6.33 -2.09 12.08
CA SER A 160 6.33 -1.92 10.63
C SER A 160 7.72 -1.46 10.20
N VAL A 161 8.34 -2.18 9.26
CA VAL A 161 9.71 -1.92 8.80
C VAL A 161 9.67 -1.53 7.32
N PRO A 162 10.23 -0.37 6.94
CA PRO A 162 10.27 0.05 5.55
C PRO A 162 11.22 -0.82 4.73
N PHE A 163 10.92 -0.96 3.44
CA PHE A 163 11.80 -1.55 2.46
C PHE A 163 11.54 -0.92 1.08
N GLU A 164 12.47 -1.16 0.16
CA GLU A 164 12.34 -0.78 -1.23
C GLU A 164 12.82 -1.90 -2.15
N GLY A 165 12.25 -1.94 -3.35
CA GLY A 165 12.65 -2.79 -4.46
C GLY A 165 12.89 -1.94 -5.69
N THR A 166 13.83 -2.36 -6.54
CA THR A 166 14.14 -1.66 -7.81
C THR A 166 14.23 -2.69 -8.93
N SER A 167 13.55 -2.46 -10.04
CA SER A 167 13.67 -3.28 -11.25
C SER A 167 15.06 -3.16 -11.88
N SER A 168 15.38 -4.03 -12.83
CA SER A 168 16.45 -3.71 -13.77
C SER A 168 16.11 -2.42 -14.54
N ALA A 169 17.15 -1.71 -15.00
CA ALA A 169 16.98 -0.57 -15.90
C ALA A 169 16.57 -1.06 -17.29
N PHE A 170 15.69 -0.30 -17.95
CA PHE A 170 15.18 -0.63 -19.28
C PHE A 170 15.10 0.61 -20.16
N GLU A 171 15.22 0.42 -21.46
CA GLU A 171 15.18 1.50 -22.44
C GLU A 171 13.77 1.69 -23.01
N ILE A 172 13.36 2.95 -23.17
CA ILE A 172 12.20 3.31 -23.99
C ILE A 172 12.71 3.91 -25.30
N THR A 173 12.10 3.45 -26.39
CA THR A 173 12.32 3.94 -27.74
C THR A 173 11.03 4.49 -28.32
N THR A 174 11.14 5.44 -29.24
CA THR A 174 10.01 6.00 -29.99
C THR A 174 9.77 5.21 -31.27
#